data_AF-A0A6H5HXG7-F1
#
_entry.id   AF-A0A6H5HXG7-F1
#
_cell.length_a   1.000
_cell.length_b   1.000
_cell.length_c   1.000
_cell.angle_alpha   90.00
_cell.angle_beta   90.00
_cell.angle_gamma   90.00
#
_symmetry.space_group_name_H-M   'P 1'
#
loop_
_entity.id
_entity.type
_entity.pdbx_description
1 polymer ?
#
loop_
_entity_poly.entity_id
_entity_poly.type
_entity_poly.pdbx_seq_one_letter_code
_entity_poly.pdbx_strand_id
1 'polypeptide(L)'
;MTDNNKPKASYPKHYPKDAQVIASIMQDMGINDYEPKVINQLLEFTYRYVSSILDDSKVYANHSKKKVIDVDDVKLAVKLRLDRTFTNPPPREVLIELAKEKNSINLPLIKPASGLMLPPDRFCLIGTNYRLKSLARKNPKYGLGNSSIFGNHSKSHRTLATVKRPGSFSANSKSNASLSKPVYKYCPSNLFS
;
A
#
# COMPACT_ATOMS: atom_id res chain seq x y z
N MET A 1 -18.46 -47.84 22.07
CA MET A 1 -18.22 -46.40 21.83
C MET A 1 -16.86 -46.27 21.18
N THR A 2 -16.80 -46.20 19.84
CA THR A 2 -15.58 -45.95 19.08
C THR A 2 -15.93 -44.93 17.99
N ASP A 3 -15.75 -43.65 18.29
CA ASP A 3 -15.87 -42.57 17.32
C ASP A 3 -14.60 -42.52 16.46
N ASN A 4 -14.59 -43.31 15.38
CA ASN A 4 -13.59 -43.26 14.32
C ASN A 4 -14.06 -42.34 13.20
N ASN A 5 -14.19 -41.04 13.48
CA ASN A 5 -14.47 -40.06 12.44
C ASN A 5 -13.42 -38.95 12.43
N LYS A 6 -12.17 -39.34 12.14
CA LYS A 6 -11.16 -38.39 11.67
C LYS A 6 -11.45 -38.14 10.18
N PRO A 7 -11.83 -36.92 9.77
CA PRO A 7 -12.07 -36.63 8.36
C PRO A 7 -10.76 -36.90 7.60
N LYS A 8 -10.82 -37.88 6.69
CA LYS A 8 -9.68 -38.23 5.84
C LYS A 8 -9.41 -37.03 4.93
N ALA A 9 -8.23 -36.43 5.13
CA ALA A 9 -7.60 -35.47 4.26
C ALA A 9 -7.81 -35.80 2.77
N SER A 10 -8.74 -35.09 2.12
CA SER A 10 -8.98 -35.20 0.69
C SER A 10 -8.02 -34.28 -0.06
N TYR A 11 -6.74 -34.63 -0.03
CA TYR A 11 -5.73 -34.01 -0.89
C TYR A 11 -5.30 -35.05 -1.94
N PRO A 12 -5.13 -34.68 -3.22
CA PRO A 12 -4.66 -35.61 -4.23
C PRO A 12 -3.34 -36.24 -3.75
N LYS A 13 -3.25 -37.57 -3.84
CA LYS A 13 -2.17 -38.42 -3.28
C LYS A 13 -0.74 -38.14 -3.81
N HIS A 14 -0.55 -37.06 -4.57
CA HIS A 14 0.71 -36.71 -5.23
C HIS A 14 1.22 -35.32 -4.79
N TYR A 15 1.28 -35.07 -3.48
CA TYR A 15 2.02 -33.92 -2.92
C TYR A 15 3.35 -34.40 -2.28
N PRO A 16 4.44 -33.62 -2.41
CA PRO A 16 5.70 -33.92 -1.73
C PRO A 16 5.52 -33.91 -0.20
N LYS A 17 6.40 -34.59 0.53
CA LYS A 17 6.28 -34.75 2.00
C LYS A 17 6.08 -33.42 2.73
N ASP A 18 6.85 -32.39 2.37
CA ASP A 18 6.79 -31.08 3.04
C ASP A 18 5.45 -30.37 2.82
N ALA A 19 4.82 -30.56 1.64
CA ALA A 19 3.48 -30.07 1.38
C ALA A 19 2.41 -30.82 2.21
N GLN A 20 2.62 -32.11 2.50
CA GLN A 20 1.74 -32.87 3.40
C GLN A 20 1.86 -32.38 4.85
N VAL A 21 3.05 -31.97 5.28
CA VAL A 21 3.26 -31.35 6.61
C VAL A 21 2.51 -30.03 6.71
N ILE A 22 2.64 -29.15 5.69
CA ILE A 22 1.90 -27.88 5.66
C ILE A 22 0.38 -28.12 5.68
N ALA A 23 -0.11 -29.08 4.91
CA ALA A 23 -1.54 -29.44 4.92
C ALA A 23 -2.01 -29.96 6.28
N SER A 24 -1.19 -30.75 6.96
CA SER A 24 -1.49 -31.25 8.32
C SER A 24 -1.55 -30.10 9.33
N ILE A 25 -0.64 -29.12 9.23
CA ILE A 25 -0.67 -27.92 10.08
C ILE A 25 -1.95 -27.11 9.84
N MET A 26 -2.36 -26.93 8.59
CA MET A 26 -3.60 -26.23 8.26
C MET A 26 -4.83 -26.95 8.85
N GLN A 27 -4.85 -28.28 8.79
CA GLN A 27 -5.90 -29.09 9.40
C GLN A 27 -5.92 -28.96 10.93
N ASP A 28 -4.76 -28.97 11.59
CA ASP A 28 -4.65 -28.78 13.05
C ASP A 28 -5.09 -27.38 13.48
N MET A 29 -4.94 -26.38 12.61
CA MET A 29 -5.47 -25.02 12.80
C MET A 29 -6.98 -24.90 12.51
N GLY A 30 -7.65 -25.99 12.12
CA GLY A 30 -9.07 -26.01 11.79
C GLY A 30 -9.42 -25.46 10.40
N ILE A 31 -8.43 -25.28 9.52
CA ILE A 31 -8.62 -24.77 8.16
C ILE A 31 -8.86 -25.95 7.21
N ASN A 32 -10.13 -26.21 6.90
CA ASN A 32 -10.53 -27.35 6.08
C ASN A 32 -10.78 -26.99 4.60
N ASP A 33 -11.00 -25.71 4.30
CA ASP A 33 -11.28 -25.22 2.94
C ASP A 33 -10.23 -24.18 2.52
N TYR A 34 -9.49 -24.48 1.47
CA TYR A 34 -8.45 -23.62 0.92
C TYR A 34 -8.15 -23.97 -0.54
N GLU A 35 -7.67 -22.98 -1.30
CA GLU A 35 -7.21 -23.21 -2.67
C GLU A 35 -5.90 -24.04 -2.64
N PRO A 36 -5.74 -25.06 -3.50
CA PRO A 36 -4.51 -25.86 -3.58
C PRO A 36 -3.21 -25.05 -3.76
N LYS A 37 -3.30 -23.84 -4.34
CA LYS A 37 -2.16 -22.94 -4.51
C LYS A 37 -1.62 -22.38 -3.19
N VAL A 38 -2.43 -22.31 -2.14
CA VAL A 38 -2.01 -21.81 -0.82
C VAL A 38 -0.88 -22.68 -0.27
N ILE A 39 -0.98 -24.00 -0.38
CA ILE A 39 0.09 -24.92 0.05
C ILE A 39 1.40 -24.60 -0.67
N ASN A 40 1.35 -24.39 -1.99
CA ASN A 40 2.56 -24.07 -2.76
C ASN A 40 3.18 -22.73 -2.36
N GLN A 41 2.35 -21.71 -2.09
CA GLN A 41 2.83 -20.40 -1.62
C GLN A 41 3.44 -20.50 -0.23
N LEU A 42 2.83 -21.24 0.69
CA LEU A 42 3.37 -21.49 2.03
C LEU A 42 4.68 -22.28 1.97
N LEU A 43 4.78 -23.23 1.05
CA LEU A 43 5.99 -23.99 0.80
C LEU A 43 7.13 -23.08 0.31
N GLU A 44 6.87 -22.25 -0.71
CA GLU A 44 7.84 -21.26 -1.20
C GLU A 44 8.27 -20.31 -0.08
N PHE A 45 7.29 -19.78 0.67
CA PHE A 45 7.55 -18.89 1.80
C PHE A 45 8.47 -19.55 2.83
N THR A 46 8.20 -20.79 3.20
CA THR A 46 9.00 -21.54 4.20
C THR A 46 10.44 -21.69 3.73
N TYR A 47 10.66 -22.14 2.49
CA TYR A 47 12.02 -22.29 1.98
C TYR A 47 12.75 -20.95 1.83
N ARG A 48 12.07 -19.90 1.37
CA ARG A 48 12.68 -18.56 1.27
C ARG A 48 13.02 -18.00 2.64
N TYR A 49 12.16 -18.22 3.64
CA TYR A 49 12.40 -17.81 5.01
C TYR A 49 13.60 -18.54 5.62
N VAL A 50 13.61 -19.88 5.56
CA VAL A 50 14.70 -20.70 6.11
C VAL A 50 16.03 -20.38 5.42
N SER A 51 16.06 -20.30 4.09
CA SER A 51 17.28 -19.93 3.36
C SER A 51 17.79 -18.54 3.76
N SER A 52 16.91 -17.55 3.85
CA SER A 52 17.31 -16.21 4.29
C SER A 52 17.86 -16.20 5.72
N ILE A 53 17.29 -16.99 6.63
CA ILE A 53 17.78 -17.11 8.01
C ILE A 53 19.15 -17.81 8.04
N LEU A 54 19.35 -18.85 7.23
CA LEU A 54 20.63 -19.56 7.15
C LEU A 54 21.73 -18.69 6.52
N ASP A 55 21.40 -17.86 5.54
CA ASP A 55 22.32 -16.88 4.96
C ASP A 55 22.77 -15.86 6.00
N ASP A 56 21.84 -15.29 6.77
CA ASP A 56 22.14 -14.36 7.86
C ASP A 56 22.98 -15.06 8.96
N SER A 57 22.62 -16.30 9.33
CA SER A 57 23.34 -17.10 10.32
C SER A 57 24.80 -17.37 9.91
N LYS A 58 25.03 -17.62 8.62
CA LYS A 58 26.38 -17.80 8.07
C LYS A 58 27.22 -16.54 8.21
N VAL A 59 26.62 -15.36 8.02
CA VAL A 59 27.31 -14.07 8.24
C VAL A 59 27.71 -13.91 9.72
N TYR A 60 26.83 -14.28 10.65
CA TYR A 60 27.12 -14.20 12.10
C TYR A 60 28.19 -15.21 12.55
N ALA A 61 28.14 -16.44 12.05
CA ALA A 61 29.18 -17.45 12.31
C ALA A 61 30.56 -16.97 11.81
N ASN A 62 30.60 -16.42 10.59
CA ASN A 62 31.83 -15.85 10.01
C ASN A 62 32.35 -14.66 10.82
N HIS A 63 31.48 -13.80 11.34
CA HIS A 63 31.85 -12.69 12.23
C HIS A 63 32.55 -13.20 13.50
N SER A 64 32.09 -14.35 14.02
CA SER A 64 32.70 -15.05 15.16
C SER A 64 33.91 -15.93 14.79
N LYS A 65 34.38 -15.88 13.54
CA LYS A 65 35.48 -16.71 12.98
C LYS A 65 35.21 -18.22 13.05
N LYS A 66 33.93 -18.62 13.11
CA LYS A 66 33.51 -20.02 13.10
C LYS A 66 33.27 -20.47 11.66
N LYS A 67 33.62 -21.72 11.34
CA LYS A 67 33.37 -22.34 10.03
C LYS A 67 32.05 -23.10 9.95
N VAL A 68 31.48 -23.42 11.11
CA VAL A 68 30.21 -24.15 11.27
C VAL A 68 29.22 -23.20 11.93
N ILE A 69 27.96 -23.26 11.49
CA ILE A 69 26.87 -22.46 12.04
C ILE A 69 26.44 -23.08 13.36
N ASP A 70 26.43 -22.29 14.43
CA ASP A 70 25.92 -22.72 15.74
C ASP A 70 24.45 -22.34 15.93
N VAL A 71 23.81 -22.97 16.92
CA VAL A 71 22.41 -22.67 17.29
C VAL A 71 22.23 -21.22 17.70
N ASP A 72 23.25 -20.60 18.31
CA ASP A 72 23.19 -19.20 18.75
C ASP A 72 23.21 -18.22 17.56
N ASP A 73 23.87 -18.57 16.46
CA ASP A 73 23.87 -17.76 15.23
C ASP A 73 22.46 -17.76 14.61
N VAL A 74 21.79 -18.91 14.60
CA VAL A 74 20.41 -19.05 14.10
C VAL A 74 19.42 -18.30 15.00
N LYS A 75 19.56 -18.41 16.32
CA LYS A 75 18.72 -17.67 17.28
C LYS A 75 18.86 -16.16 17.09
N LEU A 76 20.09 -15.68 16.92
CA LEU A 76 20.35 -14.27 16.65
C LEU A 76 19.71 -13.81 15.34
N ALA A 77 19.86 -14.60 14.27
CA ALA A 77 19.27 -14.31 12.97
C ALA A 77 17.74 -14.21 13.03
N VAL A 78 17.09 -15.18 13.68
CA VAL A 78 15.64 -15.16 13.87
C VAL A 78 15.21 -13.94 14.67
N LYS A 79 15.87 -13.64 15.78
CA LYS A 79 15.53 -12.48 16.62
C LYS A 79 15.58 -11.17 15.84
N LEU A 80 16.69 -10.91 15.15
CA LEU A 80 16.85 -9.68 14.36
C LEU A 80 15.86 -9.59 13.19
N ARG A 81 15.50 -10.74 12.59
CA ARG A 81 14.48 -10.78 11.54
C ARG A 81 13.10 -10.46 12.07
N LEU A 82 12.75 -11.00 13.24
CA LEU A 82 11.48 -10.72 13.93
C LEU A 82 11.36 -9.23 14.24
N ASP A 83 12.40 -8.63 14.81
CA ASP A 83 12.41 -7.20 15.17
C ASP A 83 12.21 -6.27 13.97
N ARG A 84 12.64 -6.68 12.76
CA ARG A 84 12.53 -5.88 11.53
C ARG A 84 11.22 -6.10 10.76
N THR A 85 10.75 -7.34 10.69
CA THR A 85 9.69 -7.75 9.75
C THR A 85 8.35 -7.90 10.44
N PHE A 86 8.35 -8.31 11.71
CA PHE A 86 7.13 -8.54 12.46
C PHE A 86 6.87 -7.34 13.35
N THR A 87 5.62 -6.88 13.32
CA THR A 87 5.18 -5.86 14.25
C THR A 87 4.67 -6.58 15.49
N ASN A 88 5.28 -6.31 16.64
CA ASN A 88 4.60 -6.57 17.90
C ASN A 88 3.70 -5.37 18.17
N PRO A 89 2.42 -5.58 18.55
CA PRO A 89 1.59 -4.46 18.94
C PRO A 89 2.30 -3.70 20.07
N PRO A 90 2.32 -2.36 20.03
CA PRO A 90 2.99 -1.57 21.05
C PRO A 90 2.40 -1.90 22.43
N PRO A 91 3.23 -1.91 23.49
CA PRO A 91 2.75 -2.24 24.82
C PRO A 91 1.66 -1.27 25.28
N ARG A 92 0.69 -1.80 26.03
CA ARG A 92 -0.51 -1.08 26.49
C ARG A 92 -0.17 0.24 27.20
N GLU A 93 0.92 0.26 27.96
CA GLU A 93 1.38 1.45 28.69
C GLU A 93 1.73 2.61 27.77
N VAL A 94 2.45 2.33 26.68
CA VAL A 94 2.81 3.33 25.66
C VAL A 94 1.55 3.87 24.97
N LEU A 95 0.57 3.01 24.70
CA LEU A 95 -0.72 3.46 24.14
C LEU A 95 -1.51 4.35 25.11
N ILE A 96 -1.47 4.05 26.42
CA ILE A 96 -2.14 4.86 27.44
C ILE A 96 -1.49 6.21 27.60
N GLU A 97 -0.16 6.27 27.60
CA GLU A 97 0.58 7.53 27.68
C GLU A 97 0.28 8.42 26.46
N LEU A 98 0.36 7.86 25.25
CA LEU A 98 0.01 8.56 24.03
C LEU A 98 -1.46 8.99 24.01
N ALA A 99 -2.37 8.15 24.50
CA ALA A 99 -3.77 8.49 24.62
C ALA A 99 -4.01 9.65 25.59
N LYS A 100 -3.33 9.67 26.76
CA LYS A 100 -3.40 10.79 27.71
C LYS A 100 -2.92 12.09 27.08
N GLU A 101 -1.79 12.06 26.38
CA GLU A 101 -1.25 13.22 25.68
C GLU A 101 -2.23 13.75 24.63
N LYS A 102 -2.77 12.86 23.78
CA LYS A 102 -3.70 13.25 22.71
C LYS A 102 -5.07 13.69 23.22
N ASN A 103 -5.59 13.03 24.24
CA ASN A 103 -6.90 13.33 24.83
C ASN A 103 -6.85 14.54 25.77
N SER A 104 -5.67 15.10 26.07
CA SER A 104 -5.55 16.36 26.80
C SER A 104 -6.09 17.55 26.00
N ILE A 105 -6.18 17.43 24.68
CA ILE A 105 -6.72 18.45 23.79
C ILE A 105 -8.25 18.32 23.80
N ASN A 106 -8.92 19.34 24.35
CA ASN A 106 -10.37 19.42 24.34
C ASN A 106 -10.92 19.38 22.91
N LEU A 107 -12.10 18.78 22.75
CA LEU A 107 -12.76 18.72 21.46
C LEU A 107 -13.09 20.14 20.94
N PRO A 108 -12.96 20.38 19.63
CA PRO A 108 -13.40 21.64 19.02
C PRO A 108 -14.90 21.88 19.25
N LEU A 109 -15.28 23.14 19.46
CA LEU A 109 -16.68 23.54 19.61
C LEU A 109 -17.47 23.22 18.33
N ILE A 110 -18.56 22.46 18.47
CA ILE A 110 -19.44 22.09 17.37
C ILE A 110 -20.32 23.29 17.04
N LYS A 111 -20.25 23.80 15.81
CA LYS A 111 -21.19 24.81 15.30
C LYS A 111 -22.53 24.13 14.97
N PRO A 112 -23.70 24.73 15.23
CA PRO A 112 -25.01 24.15 14.94
C PRO A 112 -25.37 24.17 13.44
N ALA A 113 -24.40 23.89 12.57
CA ALA A 113 -24.62 23.70 11.15
C ALA A 113 -25.02 22.24 10.91
N SER A 114 -26.20 22.01 10.33
CA SER A 114 -26.61 20.69 9.87
C SER A 114 -25.80 20.30 8.64
N GLY A 115 -24.77 19.47 8.80
CA GLY A 115 -24.01 18.91 7.67
C GLY A 115 -22.60 18.43 8.03
N LEU A 116 -21.94 17.82 7.05
CA LEU A 116 -20.53 17.43 7.15
C LEU A 116 -19.64 18.68 7.09
N MET A 117 -18.81 18.90 8.11
CA MET A 117 -17.75 19.90 8.06
C MET A 117 -16.57 19.33 7.26
N LEU A 118 -16.41 19.81 6.04
CA LEU A 118 -15.18 19.59 5.30
C LEU A 118 -14.06 20.47 5.89
N PRO A 119 -12.80 20.00 5.85
CA PRO A 119 -11.65 20.87 6.05
C PRO A 119 -11.71 22.07 5.09
N PRO A 120 -10.98 23.17 5.37
CA PRO A 120 -10.80 24.27 4.42
C PRO A 120 -10.43 23.74 3.02
N ASP A 121 -10.93 24.40 1.96
CA ASP A 121 -10.79 23.93 0.56
C ASP A 121 -9.36 23.55 0.17
N ARG A 122 -8.35 24.25 0.70
CA ARG A 122 -6.92 23.94 0.49
C ARG A 122 -6.48 22.57 1.01
N PHE A 123 -7.20 22.00 1.97
CA PHE A 123 -6.98 20.67 2.52
C PHE A 123 -8.00 19.66 1.96
N CYS A 124 -8.91 20.10 1.08
CA CYS A 124 -9.84 19.22 0.39
C CYS A 124 -9.25 18.74 -0.93
N LEU A 125 -9.30 17.44 -1.17
CA LEU A 125 -8.87 16.81 -2.43
C LEU A 125 -10.03 16.74 -3.45
N ILE A 126 -10.88 17.78 -3.48
CA ILE A 126 -12.09 17.82 -4.33
C ILE A 126 -11.79 18.44 -5.70
N GLY A 127 -10.75 19.27 -5.79
CA GLY A 127 -10.32 19.93 -7.03
C GLY A 127 -9.41 19.07 -7.91
N THR A 128 -9.31 19.46 -9.18
CA THR A 128 -8.40 18.84 -10.14
C THR A 128 -6.94 19.13 -9.76
N ASN A 129 -6.20 18.11 -9.31
CA ASN A 129 -4.79 18.19 -8.92
C ASN A 129 -3.79 18.14 -10.10
N TYR A 130 -4.26 18.40 -11.32
CA TYR A 130 -3.42 18.39 -12.52
C TYR A 130 -3.83 19.51 -13.49
N ARG A 131 -2.85 20.03 -14.23
CA ARG A 131 -3.07 20.95 -15.34
C ARG A 131 -2.51 20.35 -16.61
N LEU A 132 -3.34 20.21 -17.64
CA LEU A 132 -2.85 19.82 -18.95
C LEU A 132 -2.01 20.97 -19.50
N LYS A 133 -0.74 20.71 -19.81
CA LYS A 133 0.07 21.65 -20.58
C LYS A 133 -0.52 21.70 -21.99
N SER A 134 -1.14 22.81 -22.38
CA SER A 134 -1.46 23.04 -23.78
C SER A 134 -0.14 22.98 -24.55
N LEU A 135 -0.01 22.04 -25.48
CA LEU A 135 0.98 22.18 -26.54
C LEU A 135 0.66 23.52 -27.20
N ALA A 136 1.60 24.45 -27.20
CA ALA A 136 1.43 25.71 -27.90
C ALA A 136 1.03 25.37 -29.33
N ARG A 137 -0.22 25.68 -29.71
CA ARG A 137 -0.60 25.69 -31.11
C ARG A 137 0.28 26.77 -31.72
N LYS A 138 1.35 26.37 -32.41
CA LYS A 138 2.01 27.24 -33.38
C LYS A 138 0.91 27.59 -34.37
N ASN A 139 0.38 28.80 -34.28
CA ASN A 139 -0.51 29.33 -35.31
C ASN A 139 0.23 29.18 -36.64
N PRO A 140 -0.35 28.46 -37.63
CA PRO A 140 0.13 28.55 -38.98
C PRO A 140 0.02 30.02 -39.39
N LYS A 141 1.16 30.65 -39.70
CA LYS A 141 1.20 32.01 -40.24
C LYS A 141 0.60 32.00 -41.64
N TYR A 142 -0.72 32.12 -41.74
CA TYR A 142 -1.40 32.53 -42.96
C TYR A 142 -2.38 33.62 -42.56
N GLY A 143 -2.13 34.84 -43.03
CA GLY A 143 -2.91 36.02 -42.68
C GLY A 143 -4.26 36.04 -43.38
N LEU A 144 -5.26 36.59 -42.70
CA LEU A 144 -6.35 37.33 -43.35
C LEU A 144 -7.09 38.21 -42.32
N GLY A 145 -7.02 39.53 -42.56
CA GLY A 145 -8.12 40.49 -42.38
C GLY A 145 -8.77 40.69 -41.01
N ASN A 146 -8.53 41.88 -40.43
CA ASN A 146 -9.43 42.51 -39.47
C ASN A 146 -10.85 42.66 -40.05
N SER A 147 -11.87 42.36 -39.24
CA SER A 147 -13.10 43.17 -39.19
C SER A 147 -13.84 42.92 -37.87
N SER A 148 -14.06 44.01 -37.16
CA SER A 148 -14.97 44.19 -36.03
C SER A 148 -16.43 43.92 -36.43
N ILE A 149 -17.28 43.42 -35.50
CA ILE A 149 -18.67 43.87 -35.26
C ILE A 149 -19.32 43.06 -34.10
N PHE A 150 -19.99 43.82 -33.24
CA PHE A 150 -21.04 43.56 -32.24
C PHE A 150 -21.70 42.17 -32.09
N GLY A 151 -22.14 41.88 -30.85
CA GLY A 151 -23.40 41.18 -30.61
C GLY A 151 -23.46 40.29 -29.37
N ASN A 152 -24.03 40.80 -28.27
CA ASN A 152 -24.65 39.98 -27.23
C ASN A 152 -25.83 39.21 -27.85
N HIS A 153 -25.96 37.90 -27.59
CA HIS A 153 -27.27 37.28 -27.36
C HIS A 153 -27.15 35.88 -26.74
N SER A 154 -27.99 35.68 -25.71
CA SER A 154 -28.30 34.44 -25.03
C SER A 154 -29.05 33.46 -25.94
N LYS A 155 -28.77 32.15 -25.80
CA LYS A 155 -29.72 31.01 -25.62
C LYS A 155 -29.22 29.71 -26.26
N SER A 156 -29.18 28.67 -25.42
CA SER A 156 -29.67 27.30 -25.63
C SER A 156 -29.64 26.70 -27.04
N HIS A 157 -28.95 25.57 -27.21
CA HIS A 157 -29.59 24.32 -27.64
C HIS A 157 -28.72 23.08 -27.39
N ARG A 158 -29.32 22.04 -26.83
CA ARG A 158 -28.81 20.65 -26.83
C ARG A 158 -28.75 20.11 -28.26
N THR A 159 -27.75 19.30 -28.59
CA THR A 159 -27.93 18.07 -29.40
C THR A 159 -26.74 17.08 -29.31
N LEU A 160 -27.13 15.82 -29.06
CA LEU A 160 -26.51 14.52 -29.33
C LEU A 160 -24.98 14.37 -29.49
N ALA A 161 -24.38 13.60 -28.58
CA ALA A 161 -23.09 12.95 -28.78
C ALA A 161 -23.27 11.60 -29.50
N THR A 162 -22.98 11.55 -30.79
CA THR A 162 -22.80 10.29 -31.53
C THR A 162 -21.40 9.75 -31.25
N VAL A 163 -21.32 8.67 -30.48
CA VAL A 163 -20.08 7.94 -30.19
C VAL A 163 -19.61 7.22 -31.45
N LYS A 164 -18.45 7.60 -31.98
CA LYS A 164 -17.71 6.81 -32.97
C LYS A 164 -16.38 6.40 -32.36
N ARG A 165 -16.27 5.12 -31.97
CA ARG A 165 -15.00 4.48 -31.57
C ARG A 165 -14.12 4.28 -32.80
N PRO A 166 -12.82 4.63 -32.75
CA PRO A 166 -11.81 3.94 -33.52
C PRO A 166 -10.90 3.13 -32.58
N GLY A 167 -10.58 1.92 -33.03
CA GLY A 167 -9.74 0.97 -32.32
C GLY A 167 -8.26 1.36 -32.26
N SER A 168 -7.60 0.73 -31.29
CA SER A 168 -6.18 0.37 -31.21
C SER A 168 -5.16 1.28 -31.88
N PHE A 169 -4.49 2.12 -31.07
CA PHE A 169 -3.12 2.54 -31.33
C PHE A 169 -2.28 2.53 -30.04
N SER A 170 -1.25 1.69 -30.09
CA SER A 170 0.08 1.74 -29.49
C SER A 170 0.35 2.64 -28.26
N ALA A 171 0.89 1.99 -27.23
CA ALA A 171 1.51 2.61 -26.08
C ALA A 171 2.76 3.40 -26.47
N ASN A 172 2.74 4.72 -26.32
CA ASN A 172 3.84 5.48 -25.72
C ASN A 172 3.46 6.95 -25.54
N SER A 173 3.27 7.37 -24.30
CA SER A 173 3.42 8.77 -23.94
C SER A 173 4.05 8.87 -22.57
N LYS A 174 5.33 9.22 -22.55
CA LYS A 174 6.04 9.64 -21.34
C LYS A 174 5.35 10.91 -20.82
N SER A 175 4.49 10.77 -19.83
CA SER A 175 3.95 11.90 -19.09
C SER A 175 5.05 12.44 -18.16
N ASN A 176 5.67 13.56 -18.52
CA ASN A 176 6.52 14.30 -17.59
C ASN A 176 5.63 15.02 -16.57
N ALA A 177 5.24 14.30 -15.52
CA ALA A 177 4.66 14.85 -14.31
C ALA A 177 5.78 15.48 -13.47
N SER A 178 5.82 16.81 -13.37
CA SER A 178 6.67 17.49 -12.39
C SER A 178 5.90 17.59 -11.08
N LEU A 179 6.24 16.75 -10.10
CA LEU A 179 5.83 16.97 -8.71
C LEU A 179 6.48 18.26 -8.21
N SER A 180 5.69 19.22 -7.74
CA SER A 180 6.20 20.31 -6.91
C SER A 180 6.76 19.74 -5.62
N LYS A 181 8.03 20.03 -5.32
CA LYS A 181 8.72 19.55 -4.11
C LYS A 181 7.95 19.98 -2.86
N PRO A 182 7.87 19.12 -1.82
CA PRO A 182 7.25 19.51 -0.56
C PRO A 182 8.03 20.65 0.09
N VAL A 183 7.33 21.73 0.43
CA VAL A 183 7.89 22.84 1.22
C VAL A 183 7.77 22.44 2.69
N TYR A 184 8.88 22.04 3.30
CA TYR A 184 8.97 21.88 4.75
C TYR A 184 9.04 23.27 5.39
N LYS A 185 7.97 23.69 6.07
CA LYS A 185 8.03 24.84 6.98
C LYS A 185 8.64 24.36 8.30
N TYR A 186 9.90 24.71 8.52
CA TYR A 186 10.56 24.60 9.81
C TYR A 186 9.93 25.62 10.77
N CYS A 187 9.35 25.15 11.88
CA CYS A 187 8.92 26.00 12.98
C CYS A 187 10.04 25.98 14.03
N PRO A 188 10.71 27.11 14.33
CA PRO A 188 11.76 27.12 15.34
C PRO A 188 11.14 26.91 16.73
N SER A 189 11.66 25.93 17.45
CA SER A 189 11.38 25.68 18.86
C SER A 189 12.06 26.75 19.72
N ASN A 190 11.34 27.83 20.05
CA ASN A 190 11.68 28.71 21.15
C ASN A 190 10.45 28.87 22.03
N LEU A 191 10.40 28.14 23.15
CA LEU A 191 10.10 28.65 24.48
C LEU A 191 10.19 27.49 25.49
N PHE A 192 11.40 27.24 25.99
CA PHE A 192 11.57 26.81 27.38
C PHE A 192 11.82 28.10 28.17
N SER A 193 10.92 28.39 29.10
CA SER A 193 11.23 29.07 30.36
C SER A 193 10.54 28.29 31.48
#